data_AF-A0A7C3LM64-F1
#
_entry.id   AF-A0A7C3LM64-F1
#
_cell.length_a   1.000
_cell.length_b   1.000
_cell.length_c   1.000
_cell.angle_alpha   90.00
_cell.angle_beta   90.00
_cell.angle_gamma   90.00
#
_symmetry.space_group_name_H-M   'P 1'
#
loop_
_entity.id
_entity.type
_entity.pdbx_description
1 polymer ?
#
loop_
_entity_poly.entity_id
_entity_poly.type
_entity_poly.pdbx_seq_one_letter_code
_entity_poly.pdbx_strand_id
1 'polypeptide(L)'
;MSNENDLSYWREKIDQNDREIVKLILDRAKFVHKIGEIKRDQVTPIFRPDREKQVYENVRKAAVDLYGNRPPMPLKLLEAIYREIISGSVAIEGGLGVAFLGPPGSFSHIATRFRFGSAVRAFPVETISDVFDEVESGREVSYGVVPVDNTTEGSVGATLEKFLISDLKIYAEQYVRINHNLLFHKEVPVESIKKLYTIKIVREQCREWISHHLKHVEIVDAPSTSAAASMASQRKDGAAIASDLAAETYALKFIARNIQDHAANITRFIVLAKEQCLPTGDDKTSILFAFRDRPGALYELL
;
A
#
# COMPACT_ATOMS: atom_id res chain seq x y z
N MET A 1 -38.22 17.85 28.32
CA MET A 1 -36.95 18.37 27.75
C MET A 1 -36.48 17.33 26.74
N SER A 2 -36.21 17.71 25.49
CA SER A 2 -35.91 16.74 24.43
C SER A 2 -34.67 15.92 24.82
N ASN A 3 -34.79 14.59 24.74
CA ASN A 3 -33.72 13.63 25.03
C ASN A 3 -32.49 13.81 24.12
N GLU A 4 -32.58 14.67 23.10
CA GLU A 4 -31.52 15.00 22.15
C GLU A 4 -30.37 15.82 22.75
N ASN A 5 -30.53 16.41 23.93
CA ASN A 5 -29.40 17.04 24.65
C ASN A 5 -28.72 16.07 25.63
N ASP A 6 -29.23 14.83 25.75
CA ASP A 6 -28.60 13.80 26.56
C ASP A 6 -27.55 13.04 25.74
N LEU A 7 -26.33 13.05 26.24
CA LEU A 7 -25.22 12.32 25.66
C LEU A 7 -25.46 10.80 25.68
N SER A 8 -26.19 10.27 26.67
CA SER A 8 -26.55 8.85 26.75
C SER A 8 -27.45 8.44 25.59
N TYR A 9 -28.42 9.29 25.23
CA TYR A 9 -29.35 9.03 24.13
C TYR A 9 -28.63 8.83 22.79
N TRP A 10 -27.68 9.70 22.45
CA TRP A 10 -26.91 9.57 21.21
C TRP A 10 -25.97 8.36 21.21
N ARG A 11 -25.40 8.00 22.36
CA ARG A 11 -24.60 6.77 22.50
C ARG A 11 -25.44 5.52 22.24
N GLU A 12 -26.65 5.44 22.78
CA GLU A 12 -27.57 4.32 22.49
C GLU A 12 -27.93 4.24 21.00
N LYS A 13 -28.08 5.37 20.31
CA LYS A 13 -28.30 5.41 18.86
C LYS A 13 -27.09 4.91 18.07
N ILE A 14 -25.88 5.26 18.50
CA ILE A 14 -24.64 4.72 17.92
C ILE A 14 -24.59 3.21 18.12
N ASP A 15 -24.82 2.72 19.35
CA ASP A 15 -24.78 1.28 19.66
C ASP A 15 -25.81 0.48 18.83
N GLN A 16 -26.99 1.05 18.58
CA GLN A 16 -28.00 0.45 17.71
C GLN A 16 -27.51 0.36 16.26
N ASN A 17 -26.92 1.45 15.74
CA ASN A 17 -26.36 1.47 14.39
C ASN A 17 -25.18 0.49 14.25
N ASP A 18 -24.29 0.43 15.25
CA ASP A 18 -23.12 -0.45 15.24
C ASP A 18 -23.54 -1.93 15.15
N ARG A 19 -24.61 -2.33 15.84
CA ARG A 19 -25.17 -3.68 15.72
C ARG A 19 -25.66 -3.99 14.30
N GLU A 20 -26.36 -3.05 13.66
CA GLU A 20 -26.80 -3.23 12.28
C GLU A 20 -25.61 -3.22 11.30
N ILE A 21 -24.60 -2.36 11.50
CA ILE A 21 -23.37 -2.35 10.70
C ILE A 21 -22.68 -3.72 10.77
N VAL A 22 -22.48 -4.26 11.98
CA VAL A 22 -21.87 -5.58 12.17
C VAL A 22 -22.67 -6.66 11.43
N LYS A 23 -23.99 -6.67 11.61
CA LYS A 23 -24.87 -7.62 10.92
C LYS A 23 -24.75 -7.51 9.39
N LEU A 24 -24.80 -6.30 8.84
CA LEU A 24 -24.69 -6.06 7.39
C LEU A 24 -23.32 -6.47 6.83
N ILE A 25 -22.23 -6.23 7.57
CA ILE A 25 -20.88 -6.68 7.18
C ILE A 25 -20.82 -8.21 7.14
N LEU A 26 -21.36 -8.88 8.17
CA LEU A 26 -21.38 -10.34 8.24
C LEU A 26 -22.28 -10.96 7.18
N ASP A 27 -23.45 -10.39 6.92
CA ASP A 27 -24.35 -10.85 5.86
C ASP A 27 -23.72 -10.65 4.48
N ARG A 28 -23.03 -9.53 4.25
CA ARG A 28 -22.23 -9.32 3.03
C ARG A 28 -21.17 -10.41 2.88
N ALA A 29 -20.43 -10.75 3.94
CA ALA A 29 -19.42 -11.81 3.90
C ALA A 29 -20.04 -13.18 3.56
N LYS A 30 -21.24 -13.49 4.08
CA LYS A 30 -21.99 -14.71 3.68
C LYS A 30 -22.33 -14.72 2.19
N PHE A 31 -22.74 -13.58 1.63
CA PHE A 31 -23.04 -13.49 0.20
C PHE A 31 -21.79 -13.61 -0.67
N VAL A 32 -20.68 -13.01 -0.25
CA VAL A 32 -19.37 -13.19 -0.91
C VAL A 32 -19.02 -14.66 -0.93
N HIS A 33 -19.06 -15.34 0.23
CA HIS A 33 -18.77 -16.78 0.32
C HIS A 33 -19.63 -17.61 -0.65
N LYS A 34 -20.95 -17.37 -0.71
CA LYS A 34 -21.85 -18.04 -1.67
C LYS A 34 -21.44 -17.80 -3.14
N ILE A 35 -21.03 -16.57 -3.48
CA ILE A 35 -20.50 -16.25 -4.80
C ILE A 35 -19.19 -17.01 -5.05
N GLY A 36 -18.31 -17.10 -4.06
CA GLY A 36 -17.10 -17.92 -4.11
C GLY A 36 -17.37 -19.41 -4.33
N GLU A 37 -18.44 -19.97 -3.74
CA GLU A 37 -18.87 -21.35 -4.01
C GLU A 37 -19.29 -21.56 -5.47
N ILE A 38 -20.10 -20.64 -6.02
CA ILE A 38 -20.55 -20.71 -7.41
C ILE A 38 -19.36 -20.54 -8.38
N LYS A 39 -18.40 -19.69 -8.01
CA LYS A 39 -17.21 -19.44 -8.83
C LYS A 39 -16.13 -20.52 -8.70
N ARG A 40 -16.16 -21.41 -7.70
CA ARG A 40 -15.18 -22.50 -7.63
C ARG A 40 -15.21 -23.39 -8.87
N ASP A 41 -16.36 -23.45 -9.55
CA ASP A 41 -16.55 -24.19 -10.79
C ASP A 41 -16.17 -23.39 -12.07
N GLN A 42 -15.79 -22.11 -11.92
CA GLN A 42 -15.42 -21.21 -13.01
C GLN A 42 -14.02 -20.62 -12.76
N VAL A 43 -13.10 -20.69 -13.74
CA VAL A 43 -11.76 -20.08 -13.61
C VAL A 43 -11.86 -18.55 -13.67
N THR A 44 -12.32 -17.94 -12.58
CA THR A 44 -12.51 -16.49 -12.46
C THR A 44 -11.58 -15.93 -11.39
N PRO A 45 -10.85 -14.84 -11.66
CA PRO A 45 -9.97 -14.22 -10.66
C PRO A 45 -10.72 -13.80 -9.40
N ILE A 46 -10.09 -14.02 -8.24
CA ILE A 46 -10.61 -13.62 -6.92
C ILE A 46 -10.61 -12.09 -6.82
N PHE A 47 -9.52 -11.44 -7.20
CA PHE A 47 -9.40 -9.99 -7.20
C PHE A 47 -9.73 -9.42 -8.59
N ARG A 48 -10.61 -8.42 -8.62
CA ARG A 48 -11.22 -7.81 -9.82
C ARG A 48 -11.30 -6.28 -9.67
N PRO A 49 -10.34 -5.51 -10.23
CA PRO A 49 -10.29 -4.05 -10.12
C PRO A 49 -11.55 -3.36 -10.64
N ASP A 50 -12.14 -3.91 -11.71
CA ASP A 50 -13.38 -3.43 -12.30
C ASP A 50 -14.58 -3.54 -11.34
N ARG A 51 -14.69 -4.67 -10.62
CA ARG A 51 -15.74 -4.87 -9.61
C ARG A 51 -15.54 -3.99 -8.40
N GLU A 52 -14.29 -3.82 -7.98
CA GLU A 52 -13.94 -2.93 -6.87
C GLU A 52 -14.32 -1.47 -7.18
N LYS A 53 -13.96 -0.98 -8.37
CA LYS A 53 -14.34 0.37 -8.84
C LYS A 53 -15.86 0.53 -8.83
N GLN A 54 -16.60 -0.46 -9.34
CA GLN A 54 -18.06 -0.44 -9.31
C GLN A 54 -18.63 -0.39 -7.88
N VAL A 55 -18.03 -1.09 -6.92
CA VAL A 55 -18.44 -1.02 -5.52
C VAL A 55 -18.22 0.38 -4.96
N TYR A 56 -17.06 1.00 -5.21
CA TYR A 56 -16.79 2.37 -4.75
C TYR A 56 -17.74 3.40 -5.38
N GLU A 57 -18.06 3.26 -6.67
CA GLU A 57 -19.06 4.11 -7.33
C GLU A 57 -20.45 3.95 -6.71
N ASN A 58 -20.87 2.71 -6.42
CA ASN A 58 -22.15 2.44 -5.77
C ASN A 58 -22.22 3.01 -4.36
N VAL A 59 -21.11 2.90 -3.60
CA VAL A 59 -21.00 3.47 -2.25
C VAL A 59 -21.07 4.99 -2.29
N ARG A 60 -20.36 5.61 -3.23
CA ARG A 60 -20.41 7.07 -3.44
C ARG A 60 -21.81 7.53 -3.78
N LYS A 61 -22.47 6.84 -4.71
CA LYS A 61 -23.84 7.13 -5.11
C LYS A 61 -24.80 7.00 -3.94
N ALA A 62 -24.73 5.90 -3.18
CA ALA A 62 -25.56 5.70 -2.00
C ALA A 62 -25.34 6.78 -0.93
N ALA A 63 -24.10 7.22 -0.69
CA ALA A 63 -23.82 8.30 0.24
C ALA A 63 -24.45 9.63 -0.21
N VAL A 64 -24.39 9.94 -1.50
CA VAL A 64 -25.01 11.13 -2.09
C VAL A 64 -26.54 11.03 -2.09
N ASP A 65 -27.11 9.87 -2.39
CA ASP A 65 -28.55 9.64 -2.39
C ASP A 65 -29.15 9.79 -0.97
N LEU A 66 -28.42 9.36 0.06
CA LEU A 66 -28.88 9.41 1.46
C LEU A 66 -28.64 10.76 2.15
N TYR A 67 -27.51 11.44 1.86
CA TYR A 67 -27.07 12.63 2.60
C TYR A 67 -26.74 13.85 1.72
N GLY A 68 -27.02 13.77 0.41
CA GLY A 68 -26.69 14.80 -0.56
C GLY A 68 -25.18 14.94 -0.83
N ASN A 69 -24.79 16.04 -1.46
CA ASN A 69 -23.40 16.27 -1.91
C ASN A 69 -22.39 16.52 -0.77
N ARG A 70 -22.83 16.57 0.49
CA ARG A 70 -21.98 16.76 1.68
C ARG A 70 -22.35 15.74 2.76
N PRO A 71 -22.06 14.45 2.54
CA PRO A 71 -22.30 13.44 3.55
C PRO A 71 -21.54 13.75 4.84
N PRO A 72 -22.04 13.34 6.03
CA PRO A 72 -21.38 13.55 7.31
C PRO A 72 -19.95 12.99 7.37
N MET A 73 -19.64 11.98 6.55
CA MET A 73 -18.32 11.41 6.38
C MET A 73 -17.77 11.69 4.97
N PRO A 74 -16.50 12.12 4.83
CA PRO A 74 -15.84 12.24 3.54
C PRO A 74 -15.85 10.94 2.74
N LEU A 75 -16.19 11.02 1.44
CA LEU A 75 -16.29 9.86 0.55
C LEU A 75 -15.03 9.00 0.51
N LYS A 76 -13.84 9.61 0.54
CA LYS A 76 -12.55 8.90 0.56
C LYS A 76 -12.38 8.02 1.80
N LEU A 77 -12.91 8.42 2.96
CA LEU A 77 -12.87 7.61 4.17
C LEU A 77 -13.85 6.44 4.08
N LEU A 78 -15.03 6.67 3.50
CA LEU A 78 -15.99 5.61 3.26
C LEU A 78 -15.46 4.54 2.30
N GLU A 79 -14.77 4.96 1.23
CA GLU A 79 -14.06 4.06 0.31
C GLU A 79 -12.98 3.24 1.04
N ALA A 80 -12.21 3.85 1.94
CA ALA A 80 -11.20 3.15 2.74
C ALA A 80 -11.82 2.09 3.68
N ILE A 81 -12.97 2.37 4.29
CA ILE A 81 -13.73 1.40 5.10
C ILE A 81 -14.19 0.23 4.21
N TYR A 82 -14.75 0.52 3.05
CA TYR A 82 -15.20 -0.50 2.11
C TYR A 82 -14.05 -1.36 1.58
N ARG A 83 -12.86 -0.79 1.37
CA ARG A 83 -11.66 -1.56 1.03
C ARG A 83 -11.36 -2.63 2.09
N GLU A 84 -11.37 -2.28 3.37
CA GLU A 84 -11.13 -3.27 4.44
C GLU A 84 -12.26 -4.30 4.55
N ILE A 85 -13.52 -3.91 4.32
CA ILE A 85 -14.65 -4.86 4.25
C ILE A 85 -14.45 -5.86 3.09
N ILE A 86 -14.02 -5.38 1.91
CA ILE A 86 -13.70 -6.23 0.76
C ILE A 86 -12.54 -7.15 1.09
N SER A 87 -11.44 -6.60 1.63
CA SER A 87 -10.24 -7.35 2.02
C SER A 87 -10.56 -8.47 3.01
N GLY A 88 -11.33 -8.18 4.06
CA GLY A 88 -11.76 -9.18 5.03
C GLY A 88 -12.64 -10.27 4.42
N SER A 89 -13.45 -9.94 3.42
CA SER A 89 -14.25 -10.95 2.71
C SER A 89 -13.40 -11.87 1.85
N VAL A 90 -12.38 -11.33 1.16
CA VAL A 90 -11.42 -12.11 0.36
C VAL A 90 -10.59 -13.04 1.23
N ALA A 91 -10.22 -12.61 2.44
CA ALA A 91 -9.48 -13.43 3.39
C ALA A 91 -10.24 -14.71 3.80
N ILE A 92 -11.57 -14.67 3.85
CA ILE A 92 -12.42 -15.83 4.18
C ILE A 92 -12.41 -16.87 3.05
N GLU A 93 -12.20 -16.46 1.79
CA GLU A 93 -12.25 -17.34 0.61
C GLU A 93 -10.94 -18.09 0.32
N GLY A 94 -10.03 -18.19 1.29
CA GLY A 94 -8.70 -18.82 1.13
C GLY A 94 -7.55 -17.80 0.98
N GLY A 95 -7.89 -16.51 0.99
CA GLY A 95 -6.94 -15.40 0.95
C GLY A 95 -6.34 -15.16 -0.43
N LEU A 96 -5.71 -14.00 -0.55
CA LEU A 96 -5.02 -13.57 -1.77
C LEU A 96 -3.53 -13.48 -1.47
N GLY A 97 -2.73 -14.27 -2.17
CA GLY A 97 -1.27 -14.20 -2.05
C GLY A 97 -0.69 -13.10 -2.91
N VAL A 98 0.04 -12.18 -2.28
CA VAL A 98 0.65 -11.03 -2.95
C VAL A 98 2.13 -10.92 -2.60
N ALA A 99 3.00 -11.12 -3.59
CA ALA A 99 4.43 -10.88 -3.45
C ALA A 99 4.75 -9.39 -3.55
N PHE A 100 5.75 -8.93 -2.81
CA PHE A 100 6.22 -7.55 -2.89
C PHE A 100 7.71 -7.46 -2.57
N LEU A 101 8.36 -6.42 -3.09
CA LEU A 101 9.76 -6.12 -2.78
C LEU A 101 9.90 -5.76 -1.29
N GLY A 102 10.44 -6.71 -0.52
CA GLY A 102 10.59 -6.67 0.91
C GLY A 102 11.67 -5.71 1.41
N PRO A 103 11.97 -5.73 2.73
CA PRO A 103 11.34 -6.56 3.76
C PRO A 103 10.02 -5.97 4.32
N PRO A 104 9.32 -6.65 5.25
CA PRO A 104 8.07 -6.15 5.85
C PRO A 104 8.23 -4.77 6.49
N GLY A 105 7.42 -3.80 6.04
CA GLY A 105 7.54 -2.40 6.48
C GLY A 105 8.16 -1.50 5.41
N SER A 106 8.56 -2.07 4.27
CA SER A 106 8.92 -1.30 3.07
C SER A 106 7.75 -0.50 2.49
N PHE A 107 8.05 0.45 1.61
CA PHE A 107 7.01 1.17 0.88
C PHE A 107 6.23 0.28 -0.09
N SER A 108 6.84 -0.80 -0.61
CA SER A 108 6.12 -1.83 -1.37
C SER A 108 5.12 -2.56 -0.49
N HIS A 109 5.45 -2.86 0.78
CA HIS A 109 4.49 -3.44 1.73
C HIS A 109 3.30 -2.49 1.96
N ILE A 110 3.58 -1.18 2.08
CA ILE A 110 2.54 -0.15 2.19
C ILE A 110 1.64 -0.14 0.95
N ALA A 111 2.22 -0.17 -0.25
CA ALA A 111 1.48 -0.23 -1.51
C ALA A 111 0.57 -1.46 -1.58
N THR A 112 1.09 -2.63 -1.17
CA THR A 112 0.32 -3.88 -1.08
C THR A 112 -0.87 -3.75 -0.14
N ARG A 113 -0.66 -3.27 1.11
CA ARG A 113 -1.76 -3.07 2.07
C ARG A 113 -2.78 -2.03 1.59
N PHE A 114 -2.33 -0.96 0.93
CA PHE A 114 -3.26 0.05 0.40
C PHE A 114 -4.12 -0.46 -0.74
N ARG A 115 -3.59 -1.35 -1.58
CA ARG A 115 -4.31 -1.87 -2.74
C ARG A 115 -5.23 -3.04 -2.39
N PHE A 116 -4.76 -3.97 -1.56
CA PHE A 116 -5.45 -5.22 -1.26
C PHE A 116 -6.10 -5.27 0.13
N GLY A 117 -5.86 -4.24 0.96
CA GLY A 117 -6.29 -4.17 2.34
C GLY A 117 -5.39 -4.98 3.29
N SER A 118 -5.73 -4.94 4.58
CA SER A 118 -4.87 -5.47 5.64
C SER A 118 -4.89 -6.99 5.82
N ALA A 119 -5.93 -7.68 5.31
CA ALA A 119 -6.12 -9.12 5.51
C ALA A 119 -5.45 -10.00 4.43
N VAL A 120 -4.69 -9.39 3.53
CA VAL A 120 -3.98 -10.06 2.43
C VAL A 120 -2.80 -10.90 2.94
N ARG A 121 -2.51 -12.04 2.30
CA ARG A 121 -1.30 -12.82 2.56
C ARG A 121 -0.13 -12.18 1.81
N ALA A 122 0.60 -11.30 2.49
CA ALA A 122 1.72 -10.57 1.91
C ALA A 122 3.03 -11.37 2.01
N PHE A 123 3.67 -11.63 0.87
CA PHE A 123 4.92 -12.38 0.77
C PHE A 123 6.09 -11.43 0.45
N PRO A 124 6.95 -11.10 1.43
CA PRO A 124 8.14 -10.31 1.16
C PRO A 124 9.17 -11.17 0.41
N VAL A 125 9.70 -10.64 -0.70
CA VAL A 125 10.82 -11.24 -1.43
C VAL A 125 11.98 -10.26 -1.55
N GLU A 126 13.17 -10.74 -1.88
CA GLU A 126 14.41 -9.96 -1.80
C GLU A 126 14.60 -9.04 -3.01
N THR A 127 14.23 -9.50 -4.20
CA THR A 127 14.44 -8.75 -5.44
C THR A 127 13.14 -8.54 -6.22
N ILE A 128 13.15 -7.55 -7.12
CA ILE A 128 12.05 -7.35 -8.07
C ILE A 128 11.90 -8.60 -8.94
N SER A 129 13.01 -9.26 -9.28
CA SER A 129 12.97 -10.48 -10.08
C SER A 129 12.17 -11.59 -9.40
N ASP A 130 12.38 -11.79 -8.10
CA ASP A 130 11.64 -12.77 -7.32
C ASP A 130 10.14 -12.47 -7.28
N VAL A 131 9.73 -11.19 -7.31
CA VAL A 131 8.30 -10.83 -7.37
C VAL A 131 7.67 -11.34 -8.67
N PHE A 132 8.36 -11.17 -9.81
CA PHE A 132 7.88 -11.68 -11.09
C PHE A 132 7.83 -13.21 -11.07
N ASP A 133 8.89 -13.85 -10.60
CA ASP A 133 9.01 -15.31 -10.60
C ASP A 133 7.94 -15.98 -9.71
N GLU A 134 7.63 -15.39 -8.55
CA GLU A 134 6.55 -15.87 -7.66
C GLU A 134 5.18 -15.82 -8.33
N VAL A 135 4.86 -14.71 -9.00
CA VAL A 135 3.59 -14.54 -9.73
C VAL A 135 3.51 -15.46 -10.94
N GLU A 136 4.61 -15.60 -11.69
CA GLU A 136 4.71 -16.52 -12.82
C GLU A 136 4.58 -17.98 -12.40
N SER A 137 5.07 -18.35 -11.21
CA SER A 137 4.86 -19.70 -10.66
C SER A 137 3.39 -19.97 -10.37
N GLY A 138 2.65 -18.96 -9.91
CA GLY A 138 1.21 -19.04 -9.60
C GLY A 138 0.84 -20.04 -8.50
N ARG A 139 1.80 -20.46 -7.65
CA ARG A 139 1.57 -21.48 -6.61
C ARG A 139 0.84 -20.92 -5.40
N GLU A 140 1.50 -20.05 -4.63
CA GLU A 140 0.92 -19.39 -3.46
C GLU A 140 0.61 -17.91 -3.70
N VAL A 141 1.17 -17.34 -4.76
CA VAL A 141 1.09 -15.92 -5.09
C VAL A 141 0.38 -15.75 -6.42
N SER A 142 -0.66 -14.92 -6.42
CA SER A 142 -1.41 -14.57 -7.64
C SER A 142 -1.07 -13.17 -8.16
N TYR A 143 -0.55 -12.29 -7.28
CA TYR A 143 -0.25 -10.91 -7.63
C TYR A 143 1.12 -10.47 -7.11
N GLY A 144 1.75 -9.54 -7.82
CA GLY A 144 3.03 -8.94 -7.43
C GLY A 144 2.90 -7.43 -7.31
N VAL A 145 3.60 -6.80 -6.37
CA VAL A 145 3.65 -5.34 -6.24
C VAL A 145 5.10 -4.87 -6.34
N VAL A 146 5.37 -4.10 -7.39
CA VAL A 146 6.71 -3.57 -7.70
C VAL A 146 6.67 -2.07 -7.97
N PRO A 147 7.70 -1.30 -7.58
CA PRO A 147 7.81 0.10 -7.95
C PRO A 147 8.19 0.23 -9.43
N VAL A 148 7.64 1.22 -10.14
CA VAL A 148 8.00 1.49 -11.55
C VAL A 148 8.58 2.89 -11.75
N ASP A 149 8.12 3.88 -10.99
CA ASP A 149 8.59 5.26 -11.07
C ASP A 149 8.60 5.91 -9.68
N ASN A 150 9.58 6.76 -9.42
CA ASN A 150 9.61 7.67 -8.29
C ASN A 150 9.85 9.11 -8.77
N THR A 151 9.15 10.09 -8.18
CA THR A 151 9.25 11.51 -8.57
C THR A 151 10.63 12.13 -8.35
N THR A 152 11.45 11.56 -7.46
CA THR A 152 12.79 12.04 -7.09
C THR A 152 13.89 11.20 -7.74
N GLU A 153 13.69 9.89 -7.87
CA GLU A 153 14.74 8.94 -8.31
C GLU A 153 14.58 8.49 -9.77
N GLY A 154 13.43 8.79 -10.40
CA GLY A 154 13.12 8.39 -11.76
C GLY A 154 12.57 6.95 -11.86
N SER A 155 12.69 6.35 -13.04
CA SER A 155 12.16 5.03 -13.32
C SER A 155 13.00 3.90 -12.71
N VAL A 156 12.33 2.84 -12.28
CA VAL A 156 12.97 1.66 -11.70
C VAL A 156 13.36 0.70 -12.83
N GLY A 157 14.63 0.78 -13.26
CA GLY A 157 15.16 0.00 -14.38
C GLY A 157 14.91 -1.50 -14.28
N ALA A 158 15.13 -2.10 -13.10
CA ALA A 158 14.92 -3.54 -12.87
C ALA A 158 13.47 -4.00 -13.15
N THR A 159 12.47 -3.14 -12.89
CA THR A 159 11.07 -3.43 -13.24
C THR A 159 10.85 -3.40 -14.75
N LEU A 160 11.40 -2.40 -15.43
CA LEU A 160 11.28 -2.24 -16.89
C LEU A 160 12.00 -3.36 -17.64
N GLU A 161 13.16 -3.79 -17.15
CA GLU A 161 13.92 -4.91 -17.70
C GLU A 161 13.14 -6.23 -17.61
N LYS A 162 12.48 -6.50 -16.48
CA LYS A 162 11.64 -7.70 -16.34
C LYS A 162 10.47 -7.73 -17.33
N PHE A 163 9.88 -6.58 -17.68
CA PHE A 163 8.83 -6.52 -18.71
C PHE A 163 9.31 -6.86 -20.13
N LEU A 164 10.61 -6.87 -20.40
CA LEU A 164 11.14 -7.31 -21.70
C LEU A 164 11.06 -8.83 -21.89
N ILE A 165 11.04 -9.59 -20.78
CA ILE A 165 11.13 -11.06 -20.80
C ILE A 165 9.95 -11.76 -20.15
N SER A 166 9.13 -11.03 -19.39
CA SER A 166 7.96 -11.57 -18.69
C SER A 166 6.67 -11.34 -19.48
N ASP A 167 5.78 -12.32 -19.45
CA ASP A 167 4.43 -12.21 -20.02
C ASP A 167 3.41 -11.55 -19.07
N LEU A 168 3.80 -11.28 -17.81
CA LEU A 168 2.92 -10.65 -16.82
C LEU A 168 2.40 -9.30 -17.30
N LYS A 169 1.18 -8.97 -16.88
CA LYS A 169 0.48 -7.74 -17.25
C LYS A 169 0.36 -6.81 -16.05
N ILE A 170 0.31 -5.51 -16.34
CA ILE A 170 -0.04 -4.49 -15.35
C ILE A 170 -1.55 -4.58 -15.12
N TYR A 171 -1.93 -5.01 -13.93
CA TYR A 171 -3.30 -5.27 -13.52
C TYR A 171 -3.95 -4.08 -12.80
N ALA A 172 -3.14 -3.28 -12.11
CA ALA A 172 -3.55 -2.03 -11.47
C ALA A 172 -2.31 -1.17 -11.17
N GLU A 173 -2.53 0.08 -10.77
CA GLU A 173 -1.48 0.95 -10.26
C GLU A 173 -1.86 1.52 -8.88
N GLN A 174 -0.85 1.81 -8.07
CA GLN A 174 -0.99 2.40 -6.75
C GLN A 174 0.08 3.47 -6.54
N TYR A 175 -0.36 4.70 -6.26
CA TYR A 175 0.54 5.78 -5.89
C TYR A 175 0.70 5.82 -4.37
N VAL A 176 1.93 5.85 -3.88
CA VAL A 176 2.26 5.94 -2.46
C VAL A 176 3.13 7.15 -2.21
N ARG A 177 2.70 7.99 -1.27
CA ARG A 177 3.51 9.10 -0.78
C ARG A 177 4.62 8.55 0.13
N ILE A 178 5.85 8.94 -0.15
CA ILE A 178 7.02 8.51 0.58
C ILE A 178 7.27 9.49 1.72
N ASN A 179 6.80 9.11 2.91
CA ASN A 179 7.05 9.83 4.14
C ASN A 179 8.16 9.12 4.91
N HIS A 180 9.22 9.86 5.20
CA HIS A 180 10.33 9.39 6.03
C HIS A 180 10.09 9.83 7.47
N ASN A 181 10.16 8.88 8.40
CA ASN A 181 9.93 9.14 9.81
C ASN A 181 11.15 8.71 10.62
N LEU A 182 11.51 9.48 11.63
CA LEU A 182 12.52 9.07 12.61
C LEU A 182 11.85 8.18 13.65
N LEU A 183 12.28 6.92 13.71
CA LEU A 183 11.74 5.89 14.57
C LEU A 183 12.79 5.44 15.59
N PHE A 184 12.35 5.15 16.81
CA PHE A 184 13.23 4.61 17.85
C PHE A 184 12.51 3.67 18.80
N HIS A 185 13.28 2.92 19.59
CA HIS A 185 12.72 1.93 20.51
C HIS A 185 11.85 2.61 21.58
N LYS A 186 10.66 2.05 21.84
CA LYS A 186 9.63 2.66 22.70
C LYS A 186 10.11 2.94 24.13
N GLU A 187 10.84 1.98 24.68
CA GLU A 187 11.30 1.97 26.08
C GLU A 187 12.59 2.77 26.33
N VAL A 188 13.19 3.35 25.29
CA VAL A 188 14.49 4.01 25.41
C VAL A 188 14.31 5.54 25.30
N PRO A 189 14.97 6.33 26.16
CA PRO A 189 14.95 7.80 26.09
C PRO A 189 15.58 8.30 24.78
N VAL A 190 15.01 9.36 24.21
CA VAL A 190 15.44 9.89 22.90
C VAL A 190 16.87 10.44 22.97
N GLU A 191 17.27 10.92 24.14
CA GLU A 191 18.59 11.47 24.44
C GLU A 191 19.70 10.42 24.33
N SER A 192 19.37 9.13 24.36
CA SER A 192 20.37 8.05 24.22
C SER A 192 20.61 7.61 22.77
N ILE A 193 20.03 8.28 21.78
CA ILE A 193 20.28 7.97 20.37
C ILE A 193 21.74 8.29 20.05
N LYS A 194 22.55 7.24 19.83
CA LYS A 194 23.96 7.37 19.44
C LYS A 194 24.19 7.11 17.96
N LYS A 195 23.32 6.32 17.34
CA LYS A 195 23.41 5.92 15.93
C LYS A 195 22.14 6.23 15.15
N LEU A 196 22.29 6.45 13.86
CA LEU A 196 21.22 6.60 12.89
C LEU A 196 21.38 5.53 11.81
N TYR A 197 20.48 4.55 11.78
CA TYR A 197 20.38 3.56 10.72
C TYR A 197 19.57 4.13 9.56
N THR A 198 20.17 4.22 8.37
CA THR A 198 19.48 4.68 7.16
C THR A 198 20.22 4.19 5.91
N ILE A 199 19.71 4.54 4.73
CA ILE A 199 20.36 4.27 3.45
C ILE A 199 20.79 5.58 2.80
N LYS A 200 21.83 5.54 1.95
CA LYS A 200 22.41 6.74 1.31
C LYS A 200 21.35 7.66 0.69
N ILE A 201 20.43 7.09 -0.09
CA ILE A 201 19.42 7.88 -0.80
C ILE A 201 18.44 8.58 0.16
N VAL A 202 18.09 7.94 1.28
CA VAL A 202 17.21 8.53 2.30
C VAL A 202 17.95 9.55 3.15
N ARG A 203 19.24 9.34 3.40
CA ARG A 203 20.11 10.35 4.03
C ARG A 203 20.15 11.64 3.21
N GLU A 204 20.23 11.52 1.89
CA GLU A 204 20.20 12.67 0.98
C GLU A 204 18.83 13.35 0.94
N GLN A 205 17.73 12.58 1.02
CA GLN A 205 16.36 13.10 1.06
C GLN A 205 15.95 13.73 2.40
N CYS A 206 16.71 13.54 3.48
CA CYS A 206 16.43 14.10 4.81
C CYS A 206 17.61 14.91 5.35
N ARG A 207 18.45 15.45 4.47
CA ARG A 207 19.75 16.02 4.82
C ARG A 207 19.60 17.25 5.71
N GLU A 208 18.65 18.12 5.39
CA GLU A 208 18.42 19.35 6.16
C GLU A 208 18.02 19.00 7.59
N TRP A 209 17.05 18.10 7.75
CA TRP A 209 16.57 17.68 9.05
C TRP A 209 17.67 17.01 9.89
N ILE A 210 18.43 16.08 9.30
CA ILE A 210 19.55 15.39 9.96
C ILE A 210 20.61 16.40 10.42
N SER A 211 20.99 17.36 9.57
CA SER A 211 22.02 18.35 9.89
C SER A 211 21.63 19.29 11.03
N HIS A 212 20.34 19.57 11.21
CA HIS A 212 19.84 20.42 12.27
C HIS A 212 19.67 19.69 13.62
N HIS A 213 19.27 18.41 13.59
CA HIS A 213 18.84 17.69 14.80
C HIS A 213 19.80 16.59 15.28
N LEU A 214 20.61 16.00 14.39
CA LEU A 214 21.43 14.81 14.67
C LEU A 214 22.93 15.03 14.42
N LYS A 215 23.46 16.18 14.84
CA LYS A 215 24.86 16.60 14.57
C LYS A 215 25.94 15.68 15.13
N HIS A 216 25.64 14.95 16.20
CA HIS A 216 26.60 14.11 16.94
C HIS A 216 26.29 12.61 16.85
N VAL A 217 25.40 12.21 15.94
CA VAL A 217 24.95 10.84 15.79
C VAL A 217 25.73 10.15 14.67
N GLU A 218 26.28 8.97 14.96
CA GLU A 218 26.96 8.14 13.97
C GLU A 218 25.96 7.59 12.96
N ILE A 219 26.18 7.83 11.66
CA ILE A 219 25.31 7.29 10.61
C ILE A 219 25.83 5.92 10.19
N VAL A 220 24.98 4.91 10.26
CA VAL A 220 25.28 3.53 9.89
C VAL A 220 24.44 3.14 8.67
N ASP A 221 25.10 2.73 7.59
CA ASP A 221 24.42 2.28 6.39
C ASP A 221 23.68 0.96 6.62
N ALA A 222 22.43 0.92 6.16
CA ALA A 222 21.58 -0.25 6.17
C ALA A 222 21.28 -0.73 4.74
N PRO A 223 20.81 -1.98 4.54
CA PRO A 223 20.40 -2.47 3.22
C PRO A 223 19.11 -1.82 2.69
N SER A 224 18.21 -1.41 3.58
CA SER A 224 16.94 -0.74 3.24
C SER A 224 16.42 0.05 4.43
N THR A 225 15.44 0.94 4.22
CA THR A 225 14.78 1.69 5.30
C THR A 225 14.08 0.76 6.31
N SER A 226 13.47 -0.30 5.80
CA SER A 226 12.79 -1.30 6.63
C SER A 226 13.79 -2.17 7.40
N ALA A 227 14.93 -2.52 6.79
CA ALA A 227 16.04 -3.17 7.50
C ALA A 227 16.63 -2.26 8.59
N ALA A 228 16.76 -0.96 8.33
CA ALA A 228 17.18 0.03 9.34
C ALA A 228 16.23 0.04 10.55
N ALA A 229 14.91 0.01 10.32
CA ALA A 229 13.93 -0.07 11.41
C ALA A 229 14.05 -1.38 12.21
N SER A 230 14.26 -2.51 11.53
CA SER A 230 14.53 -3.79 12.20
C SER A 230 15.79 -3.70 13.09
N MET A 231 16.89 -3.12 12.59
CA MET A 231 18.12 -2.94 13.34
C MET A 231 17.92 -2.05 14.58
N ALA A 232 17.20 -0.92 14.43
CA ALA A 232 16.88 -0.03 15.55
C ALA A 232 16.04 -0.74 16.63
N SER A 233 15.09 -1.59 16.21
CA SER A 233 14.26 -2.38 17.14
C SER A 233 15.07 -3.41 17.91
N GLN A 234 15.94 -4.17 17.23
CA GLN A 234 16.73 -5.24 17.83
C GLN A 234 17.88 -4.73 18.71
N ARG A 235 18.62 -3.72 18.25
CA ARG A 235 19.85 -3.26 18.92
C ARG A 235 19.61 -2.21 19.99
N LYS A 236 18.52 -1.43 19.87
CA LYS A 236 18.12 -0.38 20.82
C LYS A 236 19.17 0.71 21.07
N ASP A 237 20.22 0.80 20.25
CA ASP A 237 21.35 1.73 20.38
C ASP A 237 21.29 2.92 19.40
N GLY A 238 20.33 2.90 18.48
CA GLY A 238 20.18 3.90 17.44
C GLY A 238 18.76 4.01 16.89
N ALA A 239 18.45 5.18 16.35
CA ALA A 239 17.21 5.46 15.64
C ALA A 239 17.31 5.01 14.17
N ALA A 240 16.17 4.89 13.49
CA ALA A 240 16.09 4.57 12.08
C ALA A 240 15.22 5.56 11.33
N ILE A 241 15.53 5.81 10.06
CA ILE A 241 14.62 6.52 9.14
C ILE A 241 13.85 5.49 8.33
N ALA A 242 12.54 5.42 8.52
CA ALA A 242 11.69 4.45 7.84
C ALA A 242 10.24 4.91 7.66
N SER A 243 9.46 4.05 7.02
CA SER A 243 8.05 4.29 6.72
C SER A 243 7.16 4.24 7.97
N ASP A 244 5.93 4.77 7.87
CA ASP A 244 4.95 4.65 8.96
C ASP A 244 4.64 3.19 9.33
N LEU A 245 4.57 2.31 8.33
CA LEU A 245 4.28 0.88 8.54
C LEU A 245 5.43 0.16 9.27
N ALA A 246 6.67 0.60 9.07
CA ALA A 246 7.82 0.04 9.79
C ALA A 246 7.71 0.29 11.31
N ALA A 247 7.11 1.40 11.74
CA ALA A 247 6.89 1.67 13.16
C ALA A 247 5.96 0.64 13.82
N GLU A 248 4.87 0.28 13.12
CA GLU A 248 3.95 -0.78 13.55
C GLU A 248 4.65 -2.14 13.52
N THR A 249 5.26 -2.48 12.37
CA THR A 249 5.87 -3.79 12.10
C THR A 249 6.97 -4.14 13.09
N TYR A 250 7.81 -3.17 13.46
CA TYR A 250 8.97 -3.37 14.35
C TYR A 250 8.76 -2.81 15.75
N ALA A 251 7.50 -2.48 16.11
CA ALA A 251 7.11 -1.96 17.42
C ALA A 251 7.94 -0.74 17.89
N LEU A 252 8.24 0.19 16.98
CA LEU A 252 8.96 1.43 17.27
C LEU A 252 7.99 2.58 17.59
N LYS A 253 8.48 3.64 18.26
CA LYS A 253 7.76 4.92 18.39
C LYS A 253 8.27 5.94 17.38
N PHE A 254 7.38 6.83 16.98
CA PHE A 254 7.73 8.03 16.20
C PHE A 254 8.41 9.04 17.11
N ILE A 255 9.62 9.46 16.74
CA ILE A 255 10.33 10.59 17.35
C ILE A 255 10.01 11.87 16.58
N ALA A 256 10.07 11.78 15.25
CA ALA A 256 9.68 12.84 14.34
C ALA A 256 9.00 12.22 13.12
N ARG A 257 8.00 12.92 12.58
CA ARG A 257 7.24 12.49 11.40
C ARG A 257 7.56 13.39 10.22
N ASN A 258 7.54 12.82 9.02
CA ASN A 258 7.71 13.54 7.75
C ASN A 258 8.97 14.42 7.72
N ILE A 259 10.13 13.82 7.97
CA ILE A 259 11.42 14.52 8.07
C ILE A 259 12.14 14.71 6.73
N GLN A 260 11.51 14.30 5.63
CA GLN A 260 12.06 14.49 4.28
C GLN A 260 12.07 15.97 3.88
N ASP A 261 13.10 16.36 3.14
CA ASP A 261 13.32 17.74 2.68
C ASP A 261 12.25 18.14 1.63
N HIS A 262 11.74 17.19 0.84
CA HIS A 262 10.69 17.41 -0.15
C HIS A 262 9.40 16.69 0.20
N ALA A 263 8.33 17.46 0.46
CA ALA A 263 7.04 16.92 0.84
C ALA A 263 6.33 16.14 -0.30
N ALA A 264 6.65 16.41 -1.56
CA ALA A 264 5.99 15.86 -2.75
C ALA A 264 6.74 14.64 -3.35
N ASN A 265 7.24 13.73 -2.51
CA ASN A 265 7.86 12.48 -2.95
C ASN A 265 6.78 11.39 -3.11
N ILE A 266 6.55 10.93 -4.34
CA ILE A 266 5.56 9.90 -4.68
C ILE A 266 6.25 8.80 -5.47
N THR A 267 5.99 7.56 -5.08
CA THR A 267 6.33 6.38 -5.88
C THR A 267 5.08 5.78 -6.48
N ARG A 268 5.13 5.50 -7.78
CA ARG A 268 4.13 4.73 -8.51
C ARG A 268 4.52 3.26 -8.43
N PHE A 269 3.64 2.48 -7.84
CA PHE A 269 3.69 1.03 -7.81
C PHE A 269 2.70 0.47 -8.83
N ILE A 270 3.00 -0.70 -9.35
CA ILE A 270 2.13 -1.46 -10.25
C ILE A 270 1.86 -2.83 -9.65
N VAL A 271 0.65 -3.32 -9.91
CA VAL A 271 0.23 -4.68 -9.59
C VAL A 271 0.45 -5.55 -10.82
N LEU A 272 1.19 -6.64 -10.66
CA LEU A 272 1.43 -7.64 -11.67
C LEU A 272 0.43 -8.78 -11.52
N ALA A 273 -0.09 -9.28 -12.64
CA ALA A 273 -0.92 -10.47 -12.70
C ALA A 273 -0.72 -11.21 -14.03
N LYS A 274 -1.17 -12.47 -14.11
CA LYS A 274 -1.23 -13.20 -15.39
C LYS A 274 -2.44 -12.76 -16.22
N GLU A 275 -3.50 -12.33 -15.54
CA GLU A 275 -4.77 -11.96 -16.15
C GLU A 275 -4.82 -10.50 -16.57
N GLN A 276 -5.78 -10.18 -17.42
CA GLN A 276 -6.15 -8.82 -17.78
C GLN A 276 -7.47 -8.44 -17.13
N CYS A 277 -7.61 -7.17 -16.75
CA CYS A 277 -8.86 -6.62 -16.25
C CYS A 277 -9.79 -6.21 -17.39
N LEU A 278 -11.09 -6.22 -17.13
CA LEU A 278 -12.06 -5.64 -18.05
C LEU A 278 -11.94 -4.10 -18.05
N PRO A 279 -12.25 -3.41 -19.17
CA PRO A 279 -12.25 -1.96 -19.22
C PRO A 279 -13.19 -1.36 -18.18
N THR A 280 -12.73 -0.29 -17.52
CA THR A 280 -13.48 0.43 -16.50
C THR A 280 -13.97 1.81 -16.96
N GLY A 281 -13.61 2.22 -18.19
CA GLY A 281 -13.99 3.50 -18.79
C GLY A 281 -13.09 4.68 -18.39
N ASP A 282 -12.16 4.46 -17.47
CA ASP A 282 -11.07 5.37 -17.12
C ASP A 282 -9.83 4.50 -16.87
N ASP A 283 -9.18 4.12 -17.96
CA ASP A 283 -8.16 3.09 -18.01
C ASP A 283 -6.84 3.65 -18.56
N LYS A 284 -5.72 3.08 -18.12
CA LYS A 284 -4.39 3.44 -18.60
C LYS A 284 -3.73 2.25 -19.28
N THR A 285 -3.27 2.46 -20.51
CA THR A 285 -2.50 1.47 -21.27
C THR A 285 -1.02 1.79 -21.18
N SER A 286 -0.19 0.80 -20.85
CA SER A 286 1.27 0.92 -20.88
C SER A 286 1.82 0.04 -22.00
N ILE A 287 2.73 0.60 -22.79
CA ILE A 287 3.39 -0.10 -23.90
C ILE A 287 4.91 0.05 -23.76
N LEU A 288 5.62 -1.02 -24.08
CA LEU A 288 7.08 -1.05 -24.18
C LEU A 288 7.44 -1.45 -25.61
N PHE A 289 8.30 -0.68 -26.25
CA PHE A 289 8.71 -0.91 -27.63
C PHE A 289 10.19 -0.61 -27.78
N ALA A 290 10.84 -1.30 -28.71
CA ALA A 290 12.22 -1.08 -29.09
C ALA A 290 12.28 -0.69 -30.56
N PHE A 291 13.12 0.29 -30.89
CA PHE A 291 13.32 0.76 -32.26
C PHE A 291 14.81 1.01 -32.50
N ARG A 292 15.19 1.11 -33.78
CA ARG A 292 16.57 1.47 -34.14
C ARG A 292 16.80 2.96 -33.89
N ASP A 293 17.88 3.29 -33.20
CA ASP A 293 18.27 4.66 -32.96
C ASP A 293 18.61 5.36 -34.29
N ARG A 294 17.77 6.31 -34.69
CA ARG A 294 17.96 7.17 -35.86
C ARG A 294 17.22 8.50 -35.67
N PRO A 295 17.71 9.59 -36.29
CA PRO A 295 16.98 10.86 -36.30
C PRO A 295 15.53 10.67 -36.77
N GLY A 296 14.58 11.22 -36.02
CA GLY A 296 13.14 11.13 -36.32
C GLY A 296 12.43 9.86 -35.85
N ALA A 297 13.12 8.85 -35.30
CA ALA A 297 12.48 7.58 -34.93
C ALA A 297 11.35 7.71 -33.90
N LEU A 298 11.54 8.54 -32.86
CA LEU A 298 10.50 8.79 -31.85
C LEU A 298 9.32 9.59 -32.43
N TYR A 299 9.59 10.51 -33.37
CA TYR A 299 8.54 11.31 -34.02
C TYR A 299 7.62 10.44 -34.87
N GLU A 300 8.14 9.44 -35.56
CA GLU A 300 7.32 8.50 -36.35
C GLU A 300 6.45 7.56 -35.51
N LEU A 301 6.77 7.44 -34.22
CA LEU A 301 6.10 6.51 -33.31
C LEU A 301 4.98 7.16 -32.49
N LEU A 302 5.07 8.48 -32.23
CA LEU A 302 4.08 9.27 -31.48
C LEU A 302 2.94 9.75 -32.38
#